data_AF-A0A9D4IQT2-F1
#
_entry.id   AF-A0A9D4IQT2-F1
#
_cell.length_a   1.000
_cell.length_b   1.000
_cell.length_c   1.000
_cell.angle_alpha   90.00
_cell.angle_beta   90.00
_cell.angle_gamma   90.00
#
_symmetry.space_group_name_H-M   'P 1'
#
loop_
_entity.id
_entity.type
_entity.pdbx_description
1 polymer ?
#
loop_
_entity_poly.entity_id
_entity_poly.type
_entity_poly.pdbx_seq_one_letter_code
_entity_poly.pdbx_strand_id
1 'polypeptide(L)'
;MFAGPASKRANFQNRFSLSIRARCMSELTRAHTKYKGNIKEIKNHMPKVISSIILCYKGYCGAYCSKHSLACRGSAGGKNKAKLYLPENCKLKIAISEEALLKTCIQIVLGPESIDSTRLQTSTQKCEAVNRAYQTAMPKTVTFSRNCTGRIQSTILKLNHGLADSAIVKSEFTGAHLSKGSRVIAYLLKSKHNDMLKKTCAFHRRRKAARYLARKRRYALHSEIHYAKGLTDPKPDFSDISQLNDHSYS
;
A
#
# COMPACT_ATOMS: atom_id res chain seq x y z
N MET A 1 26.99 -13.16 3.58
CA MET A 1 25.97 -12.46 4.41
C MET A 1 25.26 -13.28 5.52
N PHE A 2 24.84 -14.54 5.34
CA PHE A 2 24.05 -15.30 6.33
C PHE A 2 24.60 -16.71 6.58
N ALA A 3 24.79 -17.12 7.84
CA ALA A 3 25.29 -18.43 8.24
C ALA A 3 24.18 -19.29 8.89
N GLY A 4 24.26 -20.62 8.73
CA GLY A 4 23.37 -21.59 9.38
C GLY A 4 22.65 -22.56 8.43
N PRO A 5 21.78 -23.45 8.96
CA PRO A 5 21.03 -24.44 8.19
C PRO A 5 20.22 -23.81 7.05
N ALA A 6 20.07 -24.52 5.93
CA ALA A 6 19.49 -23.99 4.69
C ALA A 6 18.10 -23.35 4.89
N SER A 7 17.23 -23.95 5.68
CA SER A 7 15.89 -23.44 6.00
C SER A 7 15.91 -22.13 6.78
N LYS A 8 16.77 -22.04 7.82
CA LYS A 8 16.97 -20.82 8.62
C LYS A 8 17.58 -19.70 7.76
N ARG A 9 18.51 -20.03 6.87
CA ARG A 9 19.12 -19.09 5.92
C ARG A 9 18.10 -18.50 4.95
N ALA A 10 17.27 -19.34 4.33
CA ALA A 10 16.22 -18.90 3.40
C ALA A 10 15.19 -18.00 4.09
N ASN A 11 14.77 -18.36 5.31
CA ASN A 11 13.87 -17.52 6.10
C ASN A 11 14.50 -16.15 6.39
N PHE A 12 15.77 -16.12 6.79
CA PHE A 12 16.48 -14.89 7.10
C PHE A 12 16.65 -13.99 5.88
N GLN A 13 16.97 -14.57 4.71
CA GLN A 13 17.06 -13.87 3.44
C GLN A 13 15.72 -13.21 3.07
N ASN A 14 14.61 -13.93 3.22
CA ASN A 14 13.28 -13.40 2.96
C ASN A 14 12.92 -12.25 3.92
N ARG A 15 13.21 -12.42 5.22
CA ARG A 15 13.01 -11.34 6.21
C ARG A 15 13.86 -10.11 5.89
N PHE A 16 15.10 -10.31 5.46
CA PHE A 16 15.99 -9.23 5.06
C PHE A 16 15.47 -8.48 3.82
N SER A 17 15.04 -9.20 2.78
CA SER A 17 14.50 -8.59 1.56
C SER A 17 13.22 -7.78 1.85
N LEU A 18 12.31 -8.32 2.66
CA LEU A 18 11.12 -7.61 3.14
C LEU A 18 11.48 -6.36 3.95
N SER A 19 12.52 -6.43 4.78
CA SER A 19 13.00 -5.30 5.59
C SER A 19 13.55 -4.18 4.72
N ILE A 20 14.39 -4.50 3.73
CA ILE A 20 14.90 -3.50 2.78
C ILE A 20 13.77 -2.87 1.99
N ARG A 21 12.85 -3.69 1.44
CA ARG A 21 11.74 -3.19 0.65
C ARG A 21 10.86 -2.25 1.47
N ALA A 22 10.43 -2.67 2.66
CA ALA A 22 9.61 -1.84 3.55
C ALA A 22 10.34 -0.54 3.93
N ARG A 23 11.66 -0.63 4.14
CA ARG A 23 12.49 0.52 4.43
C ARG A 23 12.53 1.51 3.27
N CYS A 24 12.85 1.06 2.06
CA CYS A 24 12.90 1.91 0.87
C CYS A 24 11.55 2.61 0.61
N MET A 25 10.44 1.86 0.70
CA MET A 25 9.11 2.43 0.54
C MET A 25 8.77 3.48 1.60
N SER A 26 9.20 3.28 2.84
CA SER A 26 9.01 4.27 3.90
C SER A 26 9.84 5.52 3.67
N GLU A 27 11.07 5.40 3.18
CA GLU A 27 11.93 6.55 2.83
C GLU A 27 11.29 7.36 1.71
N LEU A 28 10.89 6.69 0.63
CA LEU A 28 10.24 7.32 -0.52
C LEU A 28 8.94 8.03 -0.11
N THR A 29 8.08 7.37 0.66
CA THR A 29 6.82 7.97 1.14
C THR A 29 7.08 9.23 1.97
N ARG A 30 8.07 9.20 2.87
CA ARG A 30 8.43 10.36 3.67
C ARG A 30 9.11 11.46 2.85
N ALA A 31 9.85 11.11 1.81
CA ALA A 31 10.43 12.06 0.88
C ALA A 31 9.34 12.84 0.14
N HIS A 32 8.34 12.15 -0.41
CA HIS A 32 7.20 12.79 -1.04
C HIS A 32 6.46 13.74 -0.09
N THR A 33 6.29 13.36 1.18
CA THR A 33 5.68 14.26 2.18
C THR A 33 6.57 15.45 2.51
N LYS A 34 7.87 15.25 2.75
CA LYS A 34 8.80 16.31 3.16
C LYS A 34 9.02 17.35 2.07
N TYR A 35 9.23 16.89 0.85
CA TYR A 35 9.52 17.74 -0.31
C TYR A 35 8.25 18.09 -1.11
N LYS A 36 7.05 17.81 -0.56
CA LYS A 36 5.74 18.11 -1.19
C LYS A 36 5.63 17.63 -2.64
N GLY A 37 6.26 16.48 -2.95
CA GLY A 37 6.30 15.92 -4.30
C GLY A 37 7.29 16.55 -5.27
N ASN A 38 8.19 17.45 -4.83
CA ASN A 38 9.25 17.99 -5.68
C ASN A 38 10.28 16.90 -6.05
N ILE A 39 10.13 16.35 -7.25
CA ILE A 39 10.94 15.22 -7.74
C ILE A 39 12.43 15.57 -7.83
N LYS A 40 12.78 16.81 -8.19
CA LYS A 40 14.19 17.24 -8.30
C LYS A 40 14.89 17.17 -6.94
N GLU A 41 14.23 17.69 -5.90
CA GLU A 41 14.76 17.65 -4.53
C GLU A 41 14.84 16.22 -3.99
N ILE A 42 13.81 15.40 -4.25
CA ILE A 42 13.79 13.99 -3.86
C ILE A 42 14.98 13.25 -4.49
N LYS A 43 15.21 13.42 -5.79
CA LYS A 43 16.36 12.83 -6.51
C LYS A 43 17.70 13.29 -5.94
N ASN A 44 17.85 14.57 -5.64
CA ASN A 44 19.10 15.12 -5.11
C ASN A 44 19.40 14.58 -3.69
N HIS A 45 18.37 14.31 -2.89
CA HIS A 45 18.54 13.79 -1.53
C HIS A 45 18.73 12.27 -1.49
N MET A 46 18.14 11.53 -2.42
CA MET A 46 18.06 10.06 -2.37
C MET A 46 19.41 9.33 -2.35
N PRO A 47 20.47 9.76 -3.05
CA PRO A 47 21.79 9.12 -2.96
C PRO A 47 22.32 9.04 -1.51
N LYS A 48 22.11 10.10 -0.71
CA LYS A 48 22.50 10.13 0.71
C LYS A 48 21.64 9.17 1.55
N VAL A 49 20.37 9.03 1.19
CA VAL A 49 19.46 8.05 1.82
C VAL A 49 19.94 6.63 1.55
N ILE A 50 20.30 6.29 0.30
CA ILE A 50 20.79 4.97 -0.08
C ILE A 50 22.03 4.59 0.74
N SER A 51 23.02 5.49 0.80
CA SER A 51 24.21 5.29 1.64
C SER A 51 23.84 5.09 3.12
N SER A 52 22.86 5.85 3.62
CA SER A 52 22.43 5.74 5.01
C SER A 52 21.76 4.39 5.33
N ILE A 53 21.02 3.81 4.38
CA ILE A 53 20.38 2.50 4.51
C ILE A 53 21.46 1.42 4.65
N ILE A 54 22.46 1.43 3.74
CA ILE A 54 23.55 0.45 3.73
C ILE A 54 24.32 0.51 5.06
N LEU A 55 24.73 1.71 5.49
CA LEU A 55 25.43 1.92 6.76
C LEU A 55 24.60 1.46 7.97
N CYS A 56 23.29 1.71 7.95
CA CYS A 56 22.37 1.25 9.01
C CYS A 56 22.34 -0.28 9.13
N TYR A 57 22.32 -1.02 8.01
CA TYR A 57 22.33 -2.48 8.01
C TYR A 57 23.68 -3.07 8.41
N LYS A 58 24.80 -2.40 8.09
CA LYS A 58 26.14 -2.72 8.61
C LYS A 58 26.27 -2.54 10.13
N GLY A 59 25.37 -1.76 10.74
CA GLY A 59 25.36 -1.51 12.18
C GLY A 59 25.76 -0.11 12.60
N TYR A 60 26.08 0.77 11.65
CA TYR A 60 26.42 2.19 11.89
C TYR A 60 25.18 3.08 11.91
N CYS A 61 24.10 2.58 12.53
CA CYS A 61 22.88 3.36 12.72
C CYS A 61 23.14 4.41 13.82
N GLY A 62 22.91 5.69 13.51
CA GLY A 62 23.30 6.78 14.41
C GLY A 62 23.11 8.14 13.77
N ALA A 63 24.10 9.02 13.96
CA ALA A 63 24.13 10.38 13.43
C ALA A 63 23.88 10.45 11.92
N TYR A 64 24.47 9.53 11.14
CA TYR A 64 24.31 9.54 9.68
C TYR A 64 22.85 9.26 9.26
N CYS A 65 22.19 8.30 9.91
CA CYS A 65 20.76 8.08 9.71
C CYS A 65 19.95 9.28 10.18
N SER A 66 20.25 9.86 11.35
CA SER A 66 19.54 11.04 11.85
C SER A 66 19.60 12.23 10.87
N LYS A 67 20.72 12.40 10.16
CA LYS A 67 20.91 13.50 9.21
C LYS A 67 20.28 13.24 7.84
N HIS A 68 20.39 12.01 7.32
CA HIS A 68 20.07 11.72 5.92
C HIS A 68 18.84 10.85 5.73
N SER A 69 18.57 9.93 6.65
CA SER A 69 17.40 9.08 6.56
C SER A 69 16.14 9.84 6.99
N LEU A 70 15.07 9.67 6.23
CA LEU A 70 13.76 10.19 6.57
C LEU A 70 12.98 9.20 7.42
N ALA A 71 13.26 7.89 7.30
CA ALA A 71 12.55 6.83 8.01
C ALA A 71 13.18 6.38 9.34
N CYS A 72 14.52 6.42 9.49
CA CYS A 72 15.22 6.08 10.76
C CYS A 72 15.62 7.38 11.46
N ARG A 73 15.38 7.42 12.77
CA ARG A 73 15.76 8.55 13.63
C ARG A 73 17.18 8.44 14.21
N GLY A 74 17.89 7.36 13.92
CA GLY A 74 19.30 7.21 14.32
C GLY A 74 19.53 7.04 15.83
N SER A 75 18.55 6.63 16.63
CA SER A 75 18.77 6.43 18.08
C SER A 75 19.10 4.97 18.42
N ALA A 76 20.02 4.79 19.38
CA ALA A 76 20.52 3.49 19.83
C ALA A 76 19.48 2.66 20.62
N GLY A 77 18.33 3.23 20.99
CA GLY A 77 17.25 2.56 21.75
C GLY A 77 15.84 2.81 21.23
N GLY A 78 15.67 3.58 20.15
CA GLY A 78 14.37 3.83 19.55
C GLY A 78 14.01 2.68 18.64
N LYS A 79 12.99 1.88 19.01
CA LYS A 79 12.40 0.77 18.23
C LYS A 79 12.62 0.96 16.73
N ASN A 80 13.71 0.37 16.23
CA ASN A 80 14.32 0.75 14.97
C ASN A 80 13.40 0.30 13.83
N LYS A 81 12.49 1.17 13.37
CA LYS A 81 11.70 0.96 12.14
C LYS A 81 12.58 0.79 10.89
N ALA A 82 13.91 0.85 11.02
CA ALA A 82 14.85 0.50 9.98
C ALA A 82 14.90 -1.01 9.69
N LYS A 83 14.64 -1.86 10.70
CA LYS A 83 14.85 -3.31 10.65
C LYS A 83 13.60 -4.09 11.06
N LEU A 84 12.42 -3.70 10.54
CA LEU A 84 11.11 -4.21 10.97
C LEU A 84 11.02 -5.75 11.04
N TYR A 85 11.69 -6.44 10.12
CA TYR A 85 11.59 -7.88 10.02
C TYR A 85 12.87 -8.60 10.45
N LEU A 86 13.90 -7.91 10.94
CA LEU A 86 15.11 -8.56 11.46
C LEU A 86 15.08 -8.62 12.99
N PRO A 87 15.82 -9.56 13.61
CA PRO A 87 16.02 -9.56 15.06
C PRO A 87 16.62 -8.23 15.55
N GLU A 88 16.31 -7.88 16.80
CA GLU A 88 16.91 -6.74 17.47
C GLU A 88 18.45 -6.88 17.49
N ASN A 89 19.16 -5.77 17.30
CA ASN A 89 20.63 -5.72 17.22
C ASN A 89 21.30 -6.54 16.10
N CYS A 90 20.54 -7.01 15.11
CA CYS A 90 21.13 -7.67 13.94
C CYS A 90 22.10 -6.74 13.18
N LYS A 91 23.38 -7.11 13.16
CA LYS A 91 24.44 -6.48 12.36
C LYS A 91 24.82 -7.42 11.24
N LEU A 92 24.76 -6.93 10.00
CA LEU A 92 25.11 -7.73 8.83
C LEU A 92 26.58 -7.50 8.49
N LYS A 93 27.35 -8.59 8.42
CA LYS A 93 28.68 -8.57 7.82
C LYS A 93 28.49 -8.54 6.30
N ILE A 94 28.65 -7.37 5.71
CA ILE A 94 28.48 -7.11 4.28
C ILE A 94 29.87 -6.93 3.67
N ALA A 95 30.26 -7.83 2.77
CA ALA A 95 31.47 -7.68 1.97
C ALA A 95 31.32 -6.55 0.93
N ILE A 96 32.44 -6.04 0.40
CA ILE A 96 32.43 -4.92 -0.57
C ILE A 96 31.63 -5.28 -1.84
N SER A 97 31.77 -6.51 -2.34
CA SER A 97 30.99 -7.01 -3.49
C SER A 97 29.50 -7.12 -3.19
N GLU A 98 29.13 -7.58 -2.00
CA GLU A 98 27.73 -7.68 -1.54
C GLU A 98 27.10 -6.28 -1.36
N GLU A 99 27.90 -5.28 -0.97
CA GLU A 99 27.47 -3.89 -0.84
C GLU A 99 27.09 -3.28 -2.19
N ALA A 100 27.88 -3.54 -3.24
CA ALA A 100 27.57 -3.08 -4.59
C ALA A 100 26.23 -3.66 -5.07
N LEU A 101 26.02 -4.97 -4.89
CA LEU A 101 24.75 -5.64 -5.22
C LEU A 101 23.58 -5.06 -4.43
N LEU A 102 23.75 -4.86 -3.12
CA LEU A 102 22.73 -4.26 -2.27
C LEU A 102 22.37 -2.84 -2.73
N LYS A 103 23.37 -2.04 -3.10
CA LYS A 103 23.17 -0.69 -3.62
C LYS A 103 22.34 -0.73 -4.91
N THR A 104 22.66 -1.62 -5.84
CA THR A 104 21.88 -1.82 -7.08
C THR A 104 20.45 -2.22 -6.77
N CYS A 105 20.21 -3.16 -5.85
CA CYS A 105 18.87 -3.55 -5.45
C CYS A 105 18.06 -2.39 -4.85
N ILE A 106 18.70 -1.53 -4.03
CA ILE A 106 18.04 -0.35 -3.46
C ILE A 106 17.75 0.69 -4.56
N GLN A 107 18.65 0.85 -5.53
CA GLN A 107 18.46 1.77 -6.66
C GLN A 107 17.30 1.37 -7.57
N ILE A 108 16.91 0.10 -7.64
CA ILE A 108 15.67 -0.30 -8.36
C ILE A 108 14.44 0.42 -7.79
N VAL A 109 14.43 0.79 -6.51
CA VAL A 109 13.31 1.50 -5.87
C VAL A 109 13.58 2.99 -5.71
N LEU A 110 14.81 3.36 -5.33
CA LEU A 110 15.20 4.71 -4.94
C LEU A 110 16.10 5.41 -5.98
N GLY A 111 16.31 4.79 -7.13
CA GLY A 111 17.08 5.35 -8.24
C GLY A 111 16.32 6.48 -8.95
N PRO A 112 17.03 7.32 -9.71
CA PRO A 112 16.44 8.48 -10.38
C PRO A 112 15.32 8.10 -11.34
N GLU A 113 15.50 7.04 -12.14
CA GLU A 113 14.49 6.53 -13.09
C GLU A 113 13.25 5.99 -12.36
N SER A 114 13.46 5.27 -11.26
CA SER A 114 12.37 4.75 -10.42
C SER A 114 11.59 5.88 -9.75
N ILE A 115 12.27 6.95 -9.33
CA ILE A 115 11.61 8.13 -8.77
C ILE A 115 10.77 8.85 -9.85
N ASP A 116 11.25 8.93 -11.09
CA ASP A 116 10.46 9.51 -12.19
C ASP A 116 9.21 8.71 -12.51
N SER A 117 9.35 7.40 -12.65
CA SER A 117 8.22 6.51 -12.94
C SER A 117 7.20 6.47 -11.79
N THR A 118 7.66 6.63 -10.53
CA THR A 118 6.81 6.63 -9.34
C THR A 118 6.44 8.02 -8.84
N ARG A 119 6.65 9.09 -9.63
CA ARG A 119 6.45 10.49 -9.22
C ARG A 119 5.09 10.82 -8.61
N LEU A 120 4.04 10.13 -9.03
CA LEU A 120 2.66 10.34 -8.55
C LEU A 120 2.34 9.54 -7.28
N GLN A 121 3.26 8.69 -6.82
CA GLN A 121 3.11 7.80 -5.67
C GLN A 121 1.76 7.06 -5.67
N THR A 122 1.34 6.62 -6.86
CA THR A 122 0.12 5.84 -7.07
C THR A 122 0.39 4.37 -6.76
N SER A 123 -0.62 3.69 -6.20
CA SER A 123 -0.57 2.25 -6.01
C SER A 123 -1.41 1.56 -7.07
N THR A 124 -1.10 0.30 -7.37
CA THR A 124 -1.93 -0.54 -8.26
C THR A 124 -3.40 -0.53 -7.84
N GLN A 125 -3.68 -0.55 -6.53
CA GLN A 125 -5.03 -0.46 -5.99
C GLN A 125 -5.73 0.86 -6.36
N LYS A 126 -5.02 1.99 -6.36
CA LYS A 126 -5.57 3.28 -6.80
C LYS A 126 -5.86 3.26 -8.30
N CYS A 127 -4.92 2.76 -9.10
CA CYS A 127 -5.09 2.64 -10.56
C CYS A 127 -6.29 1.74 -10.90
N GLU A 128 -6.37 0.56 -10.29
CA GLU A 128 -7.50 -0.36 -10.48
C GLU A 128 -8.84 0.22 -10.01
N ALA A 129 -8.85 0.99 -8.91
CA ALA A 129 -10.07 1.62 -8.44
C ALA A 129 -10.58 2.67 -9.44
N VAL A 130 -9.68 3.47 -10.01
CA VAL A 130 -10.01 4.45 -11.06
C VAL A 130 -10.48 3.73 -12.34
N ASN A 131 -9.76 2.70 -12.79
CA ASN A 131 -10.15 1.93 -13.98
C ASN A 131 -11.52 1.27 -13.81
N ARG A 132 -11.79 0.68 -12.65
CA ARG A 132 -13.11 0.13 -12.32
C ARG A 132 -14.19 1.19 -12.32
N ALA A 133 -13.91 2.38 -11.81
CA ALA A 133 -14.85 3.50 -11.85
C ALA A 133 -15.16 3.94 -13.28
N TYR A 134 -14.16 4.01 -14.16
CA TYR A 134 -14.36 4.31 -15.59
C TYR A 134 -15.19 3.23 -16.29
N GLN A 135 -14.86 1.96 -16.07
CA GLN A 135 -15.63 0.84 -16.62
C GLN A 135 -17.09 0.83 -16.12
N THR A 136 -17.33 1.22 -14.86
CA THR A 136 -18.69 1.32 -14.31
C THR A 136 -19.47 2.49 -14.92
N ALA A 137 -18.78 3.60 -15.21
CA ALA A 137 -19.41 4.79 -15.80
C ALA A 137 -19.75 4.61 -17.29
N MET A 138 -19.02 3.72 -17.99
CA MET A 138 -19.18 3.42 -19.41
C MET A 138 -20.09 2.19 -19.63
N PRO A 139 -21.26 2.36 -20.27
CA PRO A 139 -22.01 1.22 -20.79
C PRO A 139 -21.18 0.47 -21.83
N LYS A 140 -21.27 -0.86 -21.87
CA LYS A 140 -20.54 -1.70 -22.84
C LYS A 140 -21.11 -1.67 -24.26
N THR A 141 -22.09 -0.81 -24.52
CA THR A 141 -22.81 -0.73 -25.79
C THR A 141 -22.18 0.32 -26.72
N VAL A 142 -22.07 -0.04 -28.01
CA VAL A 142 -21.34 0.72 -29.05
C VAL A 142 -21.90 2.15 -29.27
N THR A 143 -23.18 2.36 -28.97
CA THR A 143 -23.91 3.62 -29.19
C THR A 143 -23.60 4.75 -28.20
N PHE A 144 -22.83 4.49 -27.13
CA PHE A 144 -22.55 5.49 -26.08
C PHE A 144 -21.25 6.31 -26.26
N SER A 145 -20.55 6.15 -27.39
CA SER A 145 -19.30 6.89 -27.67
C SER A 145 -19.47 8.42 -27.61
N ARG A 146 -20.60 8.95 -28.08
CA ARG A 146 -20.88 10.41 -28.13
C ARG A 146 -20.76 11.11 -26.78
N ASN A 147 -21.19 10.45 -25.69
CA ASN A 147 -21.21 11.02 -24.34
C ASN A 147 -20.10 10.46 -23.43
N CYS A 148 -19.16 9.70 -24.00
CA CYS A 148 -18.09 9.02 -23.27
C CYS A 148 -17.25 10.01 -22.45
N THR A 149 -16.74 11.06 -23.12
CA THR A 149 -15.89 12.08 -22.49
C THR A 149 -16.57 12.74 -21.30
N GLY A 150 -17.83 13.18 -21.45
CA GLY A 150 -18.57 13.83 -20.36
C GLY A 150 -18.79 12.92 -19.15
N ARG A 151 -19.06 11.62 -19.39
CA ARG A 151 -19.22 10.63 -18.31
C ARG A 151 -17.91 10.31 -17.59
N ILE A 152 -16.80 10.20 -18.32
CA ILE A 152 -15.47 10.02 -17.72
C ILE A 152 -15.11 11.25 -16.88
N GLN A 153 -15.24 12.45 -17.42
CA GLN A 153 -14.96 13.70 -16.70
C GLN A 153 -15.84 13.86 -15.44
N SER A 154 -17.14 13.56 -15.55
CA SER A 154 -18.02 13.55 -14.37
C SER A 154 -17.60 12.51 -13.33
N THR A 155 -17.02 11.38 -13.75
CA THR A 155 -16.54 10.35 -12.83
C THR A 155 -15.25 10.79 -12.14
N ILE A 156 -14.33 11.43 -12.87
CA ILE A 156 -13.11 12.04 -12.31
C ILE A 156 -13.48 13.06 -11.23
N LEU A 157 -14.40 13.98 -11.52
CA LEU A 157 -14.86 14.97 -10.55
C LEU A 157 -15.44 14.32 -9.29
N LYS A 158 -16.25 13.27 -9.47
CA LYS A 158 -16.83 12.50 -8.36
C LYS A 158 -15.78 11.76 -7.53
N LEU A 159 -14.73 11.22 -8.14
CA LEU A 159 -13.65 10.54 -7.42
C LEU A 159 -12.81 11.53 -6.59
N ASN A 160 -12.60 12.73 -7.11
CA ASN A 160 -11.79 13.76 -6.45
C ASN A 160 -12.56 14.48 -5.32
N HIS A 161 -13.83 14.86 -5.55
CA HIS A 161 -14.61 15.66 -4.61
C HIS A 161 -15.66 14.87 -3.83
N GLY A 162 -15.96 13.63 -4.24
CA GLY A 162 -17.06 12.85 -3.69
C GLY A 162 -18.41 13.15 -4.35
N LEU A 163 -19.41 12.32 -4.06
CA LEU A 163 -20.73 12.39 -4.71
C LEU A 163 -21.42 13.74 -4.50
N ALA A 164 -21.50 14.19 -3.24
CA ALA A 164 -22.26 15.38 -2.87
C ALA A 164 -21.71 16.65 -3.52
N ASP A 165 -20.41 16.90 -3.31
CA ASP A 165 -19.77 18.11 -3.80
C ASP A 165 -19.72 18.12 -5.33
N SER A 166 -19.46 16.97 -5.97
CA SER A 166 -19.50 16.88 -7.44
C SER A 166 -20.89 17.13 -8.03
N ALA A 167 -21.96 16.75 -7.32
CA ALA A 167 -23.33 17.00 -7.78
C ALA A 167 -23.67 18.49 -7.70
N ILE A 168 -23.32 19.15 -6.59
CA ILE A 168 -23.54 20.59 -6.39
C ILE A 168 -22.79 21.40 -7.47
N VAL A 169 -21.49 21.14 -7.65
CA VAL A 169 -20.65 21.85 -8.64
C VAL A 169 -21.20 21.70 -10.06
N LYS A 170 -21.64 20.49 -10.44
CA LYS A 170 -22.26 20.29 -11.75
C LYS A 170 -23.58 21.04 -11.90
N SER A 171 -24.42 21.03 -10.86
CA SER A 171 -25.70 21.72 -10.85
C SER A 171 -25.52 23.22 -11.07
N GLU A 172 -24.58 23.83 -10.32
CA GLU A 172 -24.21 25.24 -10.44
C GLU A 172 -23.73 25.57 -11.86
N PHE A 173 -22.84 24.74 -12.43
CA PHE A 173 -22.32 24.97 -13.78
C PHE A 173 -23.39 24.87 -14.87
N THR A 174 -24.41 24.04 -14.67
CA THR A 174 -25.55 23.91 -15.60
C THR A 174 -26.64 24.97 -15.40
N GLY A 175 -26.49 25.89 -14.44
CA GLY A 175 -27.53 26.86 -14.07
C GLY A 175 -28.71 26.25 -13.31
N ALA A 176 -28.66 24.96 -12.97
CA ALA A 176 -29.69 24.25 -12.23
C ALA A 176 -29.45 24.41 -10.72
N HIS A 177 -29.70 25.60 -10.18
CA HIS A 177 -29.44 25.85 -8.76
C HIS A 177 -30.32 24.99 -7.84
N LEU A 178 -29.67 24.30 -6.91
CA LEU A 178 -30.36 23.49 -5.90
C LEU A 178 -30.82 24.40 -4.75
N SER A 179 -32.13 24.41 -4.47
CA SER A 179 -32.66 25.23 -3.38
C SER A 179 -32.16 24.73 -2.02
N LYS A 180 -31.78 25.70 -1.17
CA LYS A 180 -31.36 25.44 0.21
C LYS A 180 -32.52 24.78 0.97
N GLY A 181 -32.22 23.73 1.75
CA GLY A 181 -33.25 22.98 2.49
C GLY A 181 -34.06 21.98 1.66
N SER A 182 -33.84 21.89 0.35
CA SER A 182 -34.47 20.86 -0.47
C SER A 182 -34.11 19.44 -0.01
N ARG A 183 -35.01 18.49 -0.27
CA ARG A 183 -34.77 17.06 -0.02
C ARG A 183 -33.49 16.56 -0.71
N VAL A 184 -33.18 17.11 -1.88
CA VAL A 184 -31.95 16.79 -2.64
C VAL A 184 -30.71 17.23 -1.87
N ILE A 185 -30.66 18.48 -1.41
CA ILE A 185 -29.53 18.98 -0.60
C ILE A 185 -29.39 18.19 0.70
N ALA A 186 -30.51 17.90 1.39
CA ALA A 186 -30.50 17.09 2.61
C ALA A 186 -29.89 15.69 2.36
N TYR A 187 -30.27 15.04 1.25
CA TYR A 187 -29.68 13.76 0.84
C TYR A 187 -28.18 13.86 0.54
N LEU A 188 -27.75 14.87 -0.21
CA LEU A 188 -26.34 15.05 -0.55
C LEU A 188 -25.48 15.28 0.70
N LEU A 189 -25.95 16.11 1.64
CA LEU A 189 -25.27 16.34 2.92
C LEU A 189 -25.18 15.06 3.76
N LYS A 190 -26.27 14.28 3.83
CA LYS A 190 -26.28 12.97 4.51
C LYS A 190 -25.30 11.99 3.87
N SER A 191 -25.25 11.94 2.54
CA SER A 191 -24.29 11.09 1.81
C SER A 191 -22.85 11.49 2.09
N LYS A 192 -22.55 12.79 2.08
CA LYS A 192 -21.22 13.32 2.42
C LYS A 192 -20.81 12.91 3.83
N HIS A 193 -21.71 13.09 4.80
CA HIS A 193 -21.47 12.69 6.18
C HIS A 193 -21.16 11.19 6.31
N ASN A 194 -21.98 10.34 5.70
CA ASN A 194 -21.77 8.89 5.70
C ASN A 194 -20.44 8.48 5.07
N ASP A 195 -20.04 9.13 3.97
CA ASP A 195 -18.77 8.85 3.32
C ASP A 195 -17.57 9.28 4.19
N MET A 196 -17.68 10.42 4.90
CA MET A 196 -16.67 10.83 5.88
C MET A 196 -16.56 9.83 7.03
N LEU A 197 -17.68 9.38 7.60
CA LEU A 197 -17.69 8.38 8.67
C LEU A 197 -16.99 7.08 8.25
N LYS A 198 -17.26 6.61 7.02
CA LYS A 198 -16.66 5.38 6.47
C LYS A 198 -15.14 5.47 6.28
N LYS A 199 -14.57 6.67 6.17
CA LYS A 199 -13.13 6.92 6.05
C LYS A 199 -12.41 6.96 7.41
N THR A 200 -13.14 6.92 8.53
CA THR A 200 -12.53 7.00 9.86
C THR A 200 -11.84 5.70 10.28
N CYS A 201 -10.71 5.82 11.00
CA CYS A 201 -10.03 4.68 11.61
C CYS A 201 -10.95 3.91 12.58
N ALA A 202 -11.85 4.60 13.28
CA ALA A 202 -12.82 3.97 14.18
C ALA A 202 -13.77 3.04 13.42
N PHE A 203 -14.33 3.50 12.29
CA PHE A 203 -15.18 2.68 11.44
C PHE A 203 -14.44 1.45 10.91
N HIS A 204 -13.22 1.61 10.41
CA HIS A 204 -12.42 0.48 9.92
C HIS A 204 -12.07 -0.52 11.02
N ARG A 205 -11.75 -0.06 12.25
CA ARG A 205 -11.51 -0.93 13.42
C ARG A 205 -12.76 -1.73 13.78
N ARG A 206 -13.91 -1.07 13.93
CA ARG A 206 -15.20 -1.72 14.20
C ARG A 206 -15.53 -2.77 13.14
N ARG A 207 -15.39 -2.42 11.85
CA ARG A 207 -15.64 -3.34 10.74
C ARG A 207 -14.67 -4.53 10.73
N LYS A 208 -13.39 -4.32 11.08
CA LYS A 208 -12.41 -5.39 11.20
C LYS A 208 -12.78 -6.35 12.34
N ALA A 209 -13.15 -5.82 13.51
CA ALA A 209 -13.60 -6.63 14.65
C ALA A 209 -14.85 -7.45 14.31
N ALA A 210 -15.87 -6.82 13.70
CA ALA A 210 -17.09 -7.50 13.27
C ALA A 210 -16.80 -8.64 12.29
N ARG A 211 -15.92 -8.43 11.30
CA ARG A 211 -15.49 -9.49 10.37
C ARG A 211 -14.76 -10.63 11.06
N TYR A 212 -13.91 -10.32 12.03
CA TYR A 212 -13.20 -11.34 12.80
C TYR A 212 -14.18 -12.19 13.62
N LEU A 213 -15.15 -11.56 14.30
CA LEU A 213 -16.19 -12.27 15.05
C LEU A 213 -17.05 -13.16 14.13
N ALA A 214 -17.49 -12.63 12.98
CA ALA A 214 -18.24 -13.40 12.00
C ALA A 214 -17.44 -14.60 11.47
N ARG A 215 -16.13 -14.42 11.22
CA ARG A 215 -15.23 -15.49 10.81
C ARG A 215 -15.03 -16.53 11.93
N LYS A 216 -14.86 -16.10 13.18
CA LYS A 216 -14.75 -17.00 14.34
C LYS A 216 -16.02 -17.85 14.49
N ARG A 217 -17.21 -17.24 14.37
CA ARG A 217 -18.49 -17.98 14.39
C ARG A 217 -18.56 -19.02 13.27
N ARG A 218 -18.15 -18.65 12.05
CA ARG A 218 -18.11 -19.57 10.90
C ARG A 218 -17.14 -20.73 11.13
N TYR A 219 -15.94 -20.50 11.64
CA TYR A 219 -15.00 -21.59 11.91
C TYR A 219 -15.40 -22.44 13.11
N ALA A 220 -16.06 -21.88 14.12
CA ALA A 220 -16.62 -22.67 15.21
C ALA A 220 -17.69 -23.66 14.70
N LEU A 221 -18.50 -23.26 13.71
CA LEU A 221 -19.44 -24.14 13.01
C LEU A 221 -18.76 -25.24 12.17
N HIS A 222 -17.48 -25.07 11.80
CA HIS A 222 -16.69 -26.03 11.04
C HIS A 222 -15.47 -26.51 11.84
N SER A 223 -15.63 -26.66 13.17
CA SER A 223 -14.54 -26.97 14.10
C SER A 223 -13.83 -28.30 13.84
N GLU A 224 -14.46 -29.21 13.10
CA GLU A 224 -13.89 -30.49 12.64
C GLU A 224 -12.88 -30.32 11.50
N ILE A 225 -12.89 -29.19 10.79
CA ILE A 225 -11.93 -28.89 9.73
C ILE A 225 -10.73 -28.17 10.37
N HIS A 226 -9.75 -28.97 10.82
CA HIS A 226 -8.50 -28.53 11.45
C HIS A 226 -7.59 -27.76 10.47
N TYR A 227 -7.98 -26.55 10.05
CA TYR A 227 -7.13 -25.67 9.25
C TYR A 227 -6.67 -24.45 10.06
N ALA A 228 -5.42 -24.51 10.54
CA ALA A 228 -4.69 -23.34 11.01
C ALA A 228 -3.76 -22.86 9.89
N LYS A 229 -3.77 -21.54 9.60
CA LYS A 229 -2.89 -20.93 8.59
C LYS A 229 -1.95 -19.93 9.26
N GLY A 230 -0.78 -20.41 9.64
CA GLY A 230 0.37 -19.66 10.10
C GLY A 230 1.35 -19.36 8.95
N LEU A 231 2.16 -18.30 9.12
CA LEU A 231 3.22 -17.94 8.16
C LEU A 231 4.38 -18.96 8.15
N THR A 232 4.38 -19.89 9.11
CA THR A 232 5.39 -20.91 9.39
C THR A 232 4.86 -22.33 9.29
N ASP A 233 3.59 -22.50 8.92
CA ASP A 233 3.01 -23.84 8.86
C ASP A 233 3.59 -24.59 7.66
N PRO A 234 3.96 -25.88 7.82
CA PRO A 234 4.29 -26.71 6.67
C PRO A 234 3.11 -26.66 5.70
N LYS A 235 3.40 -26.63 4.39
CA LYS A 235 2.33 -26.73 3.39
C LYS A 235 1.51 -27.98 3.72
N PRO A 236 0.18 -27.89 3.82
CA PRO A 236 -0.65 -29.07 4.01
C PRO A 236 -0.32 -30.04 2.88
N ASP A 237 -0.08 -31.30 3.24
CA ASP A 237 0.06 -32.35 2.24
C ASP A 237 -1.33 -32.61 1.65
N PHE A 238 -1.44 -32.48 0.34
CA PHE A 238 -2.68 -32.69 -0.40
C PHE A 238 -2.61 -33.99 -1.21
N SER A 239 -1.60 -34.84 -0.98
CA SER A 239 -1.43 -36.14 -1.64
C SER A 239 -2.67 -37.04 -1.51
N ASP A 240 -3.39 -36.92 -0.39
CA ASP A 240 -4.51 -37.80 -0.04
C ASP A 240 -5.86 -37.22 -0.43
N ILE A 241 -5.92 -35.96 -0.89
CA ILE A 241 -7.15 -35.39 -1.45
C ILE A 241 -7.23 -35.88 -2.89
N SER A 242 -7.98 -36.96 -3.10
CA SER A 242 -8.33 -37.39 -4.45
C SER A 242 -8.91 -36.21 -5.20
N GLN A 243 -8.35 -35.91 -6.37
CA GLN A 243 -8.85 -34.88 -7.28
C GLN A 243 -10.23 -35.33 -7.78
N LEU A 244 -11.26 -35.20 -6.95
CA LEU A 244 -12.63 -35.32 -7.41
C LEU A 244 -12.87 -34.16 -8.39
N ASN A 245 -13.22 -34.54 -9.61
CA ASN A 245 -13.53 -33.68 -10.75
C ASN A 245 -14.76 -32.79 -10.49
N ASP A 246 -14.74 -31.93 -9.48
CA ASP A 246 -15.82 -30.98 -9.15
C ASP A 246 -15.81 -29.73 -10.04
N HIS A 247 -15.37 -29.90 -11.29
CA HIS A 247 -15.46 -28.90 -12.35
C HIS A 247 -16.27 -29.43 -13.54
N SER A 248 -17.42 -30.05 -13.28
CA SER A 248 -18.51 -30.03 -14.26
C SER A 248 -19.27 -28.71 -14.10
N TYR A 249 -18.92 -27.70 -14.89
CA TYR A 249 -19.88 -26.64 -15.18
C TYR A 249 -20.87 -27.23 -16.19
N SER A 250 -22.02 -27.69 -15.68
CA SER A 250 -23.24 -27.87 -16.46
C SER A 250 -23.98 -26.55 -16.57
#